data_AF-A0A258TVP0-F1
#
_entry.id   AF-A0A258TVP0-F1
#
_cell.length_a   1.000
_cell.length_b   1.000
_cell.length_c   1.000
_cell.angle_alpha   90.00
_cell.angle_beta   90.00
_cell.angle_gamma   90.00
#
_symmetry.space_group_name_H-M   'P 1'
#
loop_
_entity.id
_entity.type
_entity.pdbx_description
1 polymer ?
#
loop_
_entity_poly.entity_id
_entity_poly.type
_entity_poly.pdbx_seq_one_letter_code
_entity_poly.pdbx_strand_id
1 'polypeptide(L)'
;MNSIPRALPLLAALLMLTPGAHAATASHGGYTATDAIAFQWTELAAGYNAPIAGATRILGNNDDSASAAIDLGFNFTFFGQTYSQAYISSNGLLTFGGGTTNNNNANNYALGDYMNFSTQPMIAAAWDDWTTTYSGTDGVYYATQGNAGSKSFVVEWRNTKKYDTASNSNSSPVTFEAVLYEGSNAILFSYLDMETGGSSVNPDASRGATATTGIRDVNAYANGNYLQWSHDQMVLLDHTSVLITPVPEADTYALMLLGIGLVGLATRRRHPRNANLGLT
;
A
#
# COMPACT_ATOMS: atom_id res chain seq x y z
N MET A 1 68.80 16.54 -17.44
CA MET A 1 68.13 17.00 -16.20
C MET A 1 66.64 17.03 -16.46
N ASN A 2 65.91 16.17 -15.76
CA ASN A 2 64.53 15.77 -16.04
C ASN A 2 63.53 16.90 -15.77
N SER A 3 62.74 17.28 -16.77
CA SER A 3 61.52 18.07 -16.59
C SER A 3 60.31 17.12 -16.59
N ILE A 4 59.77 16.86 -15.40
CA ILE A 4 58.53 16.09 -15.19
C ILE A 4 57.33 16.98 -15.60
N PRO A 5 56.39 16.52 -16.44
CA PRO A 5 55.15 17.26 -16.68
C PRO A 5 54.19 17.12 -15.49
N ARG A 6 53.66 18.25 -15.02
CA ARG A 6 52.59 18.36 -14.01
C ARG A 6 51.28 17.83 -14.58
N ALA A 7 50.74 16.75 -14.01
CA ALA A 7 49.37 16.33 -14.26
C ALA A 7 48.41 17.22 -13.44
N LEU A 8 47.41 17.82 -14.10
CA LEU A 8 46.25 18.43 -13.44
C LEU A 8 45.42 17.32 -12.77
N PRO A 9 44.90 17.51 -11.54
CA PRO A 9 43.95 16.57 -10.98
C PRO A 9 42.60 16.74 -11.69
N LEU A 10 42.15 15.65 -12.33
CA LEU A 10 40.77 15.52 -12.79
C LEU A 10 39.87 15.50 -11.54
N LEU A 11 39.07 16.54 -11.36
CA LEU A 11 38.07 16.59 -10.30
C LEU A 11 36.95 15.60 -10.65
N ALA A 12 37.05 14.36 -10.20
CA ALA A 12 35.96 13.41 -10.26
C ALA A 12 34.87 13.91 -9.29
N ALA A 13 33.78 14.43 -9.83
CA ALA A 13 32.56 14.62 -9.07
C ALA A 13 32.08 13.23 -8.64
N LEU A 14 32.37 12.87 -7.39
CA LEU A 14 31.79 11.72 -6.73
C LEU A 14 30.30 12.01 -6.60
N LEU A 15 29.51 11.54 -7.56
CA LEU A 15 28.07 11.43 -7.41
C LEU A 15 27.85 10.54 -6.19
N MET A 16 27.53 11.15 -5.06
CA MET A 16 27.10 10.40 -3.89
C MET A 16 25.77 9.75 -4.28
N LEU A 17 25.83 8.50 -4.75
CA LEU A 17 24.68 7.62 -4.70
C LEU A 17 24.33 7.48 -3.22
N THR A 18 23.22 8.09 -2.83
CA THR A 18 22.56 7.79 -1.56
C THR A 18 22.32 6.28 -1.52
N PRO A 19 22.89 5.53 -0.56
CA PRO A 19 22.47 4.16 -0.34
C PRO A 19 21.05 4.23 0.25
N GLY A 20 20.03 3.74 -0.46
CA GLY A 20 18.70 3.62 0.16
C GLY A 20 17.47 3.57 -0.74
N ALA A 21 17.56 3.73 -2.07
CA ALA A 21 16.40 3.40 -2.92
C ALA A 21 16.34 1.88 -3.10
N HIS A 22 15.68 1.21 -2.16
CA HIS A 22 15.07 -0.08 -2.48
C HIS A 22 14.08 0.20 -3.62
N ALA A 23 14.28 -0.49 -4.75
CA ALA A 23 13.43 -0.37 -5.92
C ALA A 23 12.89 -1.76 -6.26
N ALA A 24 12.28 -2.39 -5.27
CA ALA A 24 11.51 -3.60 -5.45
C ALA A 24 10.21 -3.25 -6.17
N THR A 25 9.76 -4.18 -7.00
CA THR A 25 8.52 -4.08 -7.73
C THR A 25 7.82 -5.43 -7.75
N ALA A 26 6.50 -5.43 -7.57
CA ALA A 26 5.65 -6.61 -7.75
C ALA A 26 4.50 -6.27 -8.70
N SER A 27 4.01 -7.26 -9.44
CA SER A 27 2.85 -7.10 -10.32
C SER A 27 2.05 -8.40 -10.36
N HIS A 28 0.79 -8.35 -9.97
CA HIS A 28 -0.15 -9.48 -10.02
C HIS A 28 -1.58 -8.98 -9.87
N GLY A 29 -2.58 -9.77 -10.31
CA GLY A 29 -4.00 -9.47 -10.11
C GLY A 29 -4.50 -8.14 -10.69
N GLY A 30 -3.82 -7.57 -11.69
CA GLY A 30 -4.17 -6.25 -12.25
C GLY A 30 -3.62 -5.05 -11.46
N TYR A 31 -2.64 -5.26 -10.59
CA TYR A 31 -1.99 -4.21 -9.81
C TYR A 31 -0.46 -4.25 -9.97
N THR A 32 0.19 -3.11 -9.74
CA THR A 32 1.64 -3.00 -9.53
C THR A 32 1.93 -2.42 -8.16
N ALA A 33 3.03 -2.84 -7.54
CA ALA A 33 3.51 -2.33 -6.26
C ALA A 33 4.97 -1.91 -6.39
N THR A 34 5.38 -0.83 -5.69
CA THR A 34 6.77 -0.40 -5.61
C THR A 34 7.08 0.36 -4.33
N ASP A 35 8.30 0.20 -3.82
CA ASP A 35 8.89 0.99 -2.73
C ASP A 35 9.81 2.11 -3.25
N ALA A 36 9.91 2.29 -4.58
CA ALA A 36 10.70 3.34 -5.23
C ALA A 36 10.03 4.72 -5.15
N ILE A 37 9.46 5.05 -3.99
CA ILE A 37 8.78 6.31 -3.69
C ILE A 37 9.36 6.91 -2.41
N ALA A 38 9.21 8.22 -2.23
CA ALA A 38 9.56 8.85 -0.97
C ALA A 38 8.59 8.39 0.13
N PHE A 39 9.11 8.20 1.34
CA PHE A 39 8.29 7.98 2.53
C PHE A 39 7.24 9.08 2.67
N GLN A 40 6.00 8.66 2.87
CA GLN A 40 4.90 9.56 3.21
C GLN A 40 4.28 9.09 4.51
N TRP A 41 3.83 10.03 5.34
CA TRP A 41 3.24 9.72 6.63
C TRP A 41 2.13 10.71 6.93
N THR A 42 0.96 10.22 7.34
CA THR A 42 -0.10 11.06 7.90
C THR A 42 -0.30 10.72 9.37
N GLU A 43 0.05 11.66 10.22
CA GLU A 43 -0.11 11.54 11.67
C GLU A 43 -1.60 11.60 12.06
N LEU A 44 -2.15 10.56 12.70
CA LEU A 44 -3.54 10.55 13.19
C LEU A 44 -3.66 10.63 14.72
N ALA A 45 -2.56 10.54 15.46
CA ALA A 45 -2.58 10.67 16.92
C ALA A 45 -1.40 11.46 17.48
N ALA A 46 -1.64 12.16 18.60
CA ALA A 46 -0.63 12.97 19.26
C ALA A 46 -0.53 12.68 20.76
N GLY A 47 0.64 12.97 21.34
CA GLY A 47 0.90 12.80 22.78
C GLY A 47 0.61 11.37 23.25
N TYR A 48 -0.16 11.23 24.33
CA TYR A 48 -0.66 9.95 24.86
C TYR A 48 -1.66 9.22 23.94
N ASN A 49 -1.46 9.32 22.62
CA ASN A 49 -2.24 8.67 21.57
C ASN A 49 -3.70 9.13 21.56
N ALA A 50 -3.88 10.40 21.88
CA ALA A 50 -5.15 11.08 21.64
C ALA A 50 -5.30 11.29 20.13
N PRO A 51 -6.45 10.96 19.52
CA PRO A 51 -6.72 11.30 18.13
C PRO A 51 -6.50 12.79 17.89
N ILE A 52 -5.84 13.14 16.79
CA ILE A 52 -5.82 14.54 16.35
C ILE A 52 -7.20 14.98 15.88
N ALA A 53 -7.40 16.28 15.69
CA ALA A 53 -8.66 16.80 15.15
C ALA A 53 -8.98 16.17 13.78
N GLY A 54 -10.16 15.55 13.67
CA GLY A 54 -10.61 14.86 12.46
C GLY A 54 -10.30 13.36 12.42
N ALA A 55 -9.44 12.86 13.31
CA ALA A 55 -9.18 11.44 13.47
C ALA A 55 -10.08 10.81 14.55
N THR A 56 -10.35 9.51 14.40
CA THR A 56 -11.12 8.72 15.36
C THR A 56 -10.36 7.47 15.76
N ARG A 57 -10.21 7.20 17.06
CA ARG A 57 -9.73 5.91 17.58
C ARG A 57 -10.87 4.90 17.51
N ILE A 58 -10.69 3.83 16.74
CA ILE A 58 -11.72 2.79 16.53
C ILE A 58 -11.48 1.54 17.34
N LEU A 59 -10.21 1.23 17.65
CA LEU A 59 -9.84 0.07 18.46
C LEU A 59 -8.77 0.48 19.48
N GLY A 60 -8.86 -0.11 20.67
CA GLY A 60 -7.93 0.08 21.76
C GLY A 60 -8.28 -0.78 22.96
N ASN A 61 -7.26 -1.22 23.70
CA ASN A 61 -7.37 -2.30 24.68
C ASN A 61 -8.03 -3.56 24.07
N ASN A 62 -7.56 -3.94 22.89
CA ASN A 62 -8.22 -4.91 22.04
C ASN A 62 -7.22 -5.87 21.37
N ASP A 63 -7.68 -7.09 21.16
CA ASP A 63 -7.01 -8.17 20.45
C ASP A 63 -8.01 -8.88 19.53
N ASP A 64 -7.56 -9.33 18.37
CA ASP A 64 -8.35 -10.10 17.38
C ASP A 64 -9.75 -9.53 17.07
N SER A 65 -9.92 -8.21 17.02
CA SER A 65 -11.22 -7.60 16.71
C SER A 65 -11.22 -6.81 15.42
N ALA A 66 -12.43 -6.65 14.87
CA ALA A 66 -12.72 -5.78 13.74
C ALA A 66 -13.67 -4.66 14.17
N SER A 67 -13.53 -3.50 13.51
CA SER A 67 -14.45 -2.38 13.65
C SER A 67 -15.84 -2.71 13.09
N ALA A 68 -16.83 -1.87 13.41
CA ALA A 68 -18.03 -1.75 12.57
C ALA A 68 -17.67 -1.20 11.17
N ALA A 69 -18.64 -1.14 10.27
CA ALA A 69 -18.45 -0.51 8.97
C ALA A 69 -18.10 0.97 9.13
N ILE A 70 -17.07 1.43 8.43
CA ILE A 70 -16.59 2.82 8.43
C ILE A 70 -16.75 3.39 7.03
N ASP A 71 -17.41 4.54 6.93
CA ASP A 71 -17.55 5.27 5.67
C ASP A 71 -16.19 5.81 5.22
N LEU A 72 -15.78 5.48 3.99
CA LEU A 72 -14.54 6.01 3.40
C LEU A 72 -14.65 7.51 3.11
N GLY A 73 -15.88 7.98 2.86
CA GLY A 73 -16.18 9.34 2.42
C GLY A 73 -16.03 9.56 0.91
N PHE A 74 -15.76 8.50 0.15
CA PHE A 74 -15.71 8.45 -1.31
C PHE A 74 -15.91 7.01 -1.82
N ASN A 75 -16.08 6.86 -3.14
CA ASN A 75 -16.13 5.55 -3.78
C ASN A 75 -14.71 5.08 -4.13
N PHE A 76 -14.35 3.88 -3.69
CA PHE A 76 -13.06 3.24 -3.95
C PHE A 76 -13.26 1.99 -4.80
N THR A 77 -12.60 1.91 -5.95
CA THR A 77 -12.66 0.75 -6.85
C THR A 77 -11.52 -0.21 -6.54
N PHE A 78 -11.85 -1.43 -6.14
CA PHE A 78 -10.91 -2.48 -5.74
C PHE A 78 -11.29 -3.79 -6.42
N PHE A 79 -10.37 -4.38 -7.19
CA PHE A 79 -10.60 -5.55 -8.04
C PHE A 79 -11.87 -5.43 -8.91
N GLY A 80 -12.07 -4.25 -9.51
CA GLY A 80 -13.21 -3.95 -10.38
C GLY A 80 -14.53 -3.64 -9.64
N GLN A 81 -14.60 -3.88 -8.33
CA GLN A 81 -15.78 -3.62 -7.52
C GLN A 81 -15.68 -2.29 -6.78
N THR A 82 -16.81 -1.59 -6.62
CA THR A 82 -16.83 -0.29 -5.94
C THR A 82 -17.33 -0.43 -4.51
N TYR A 83 -16.56 0.14 -3.57
CA TYR A 83 -16.85 0.15 -2.14
C TYR A 83 -16.89 1.59 -1.62
N SER A 84 -17.81 1.86 -0.70
CA SER A 84 -17.90 3.14 0.02
C SER A 84 -17.62 3.00 1.51
N GLN A 85 -17.43 1.77 1.99
CA GLN A 85 -17.19 1.42 3.38
C GLN A 85 -16.10 0.36 3.49
N ALA A 86 -15.34 0.41 4.58
CA ALA A 86 -14.38 -0.61 4.96
C ALA A 86 -14.57 -1.03 6.42
N TYR A 87 -14.00 -2.19 6.76
CA TYR A 87 -13.88 -2.69 8.13
C TYR A 87 -12.38 -2.82 8.42
N ILE A 88 -11.97 -2.52 9.64
CA ILE A 88 -10.56 -2.47 10.03
C ILE A 88 -10.34 -3.40 11.21
N SER A 89 -9.31 -4.26 11.14
CA SER A 89 -8.95 -5.12 12.26
C SER A 89 -7.76 -4.58 13.05
N SER A 90 -7.60 -5.03 14.30
CA SER A 90 -6.38 -4.79 15.10
C SER A 90 -5.11 -5.30 14.41
N ASN A 91 -5.26 -6.31 13.56
CA ASN A 91 -4.19 -7.12 13.01
C ASN A 91 -3.64 -6.57 11.68
N GLY A 92 -3.77 -5.26 11.39
CA GLY A 92 -3.20 -4.67 10.17
C GLY A 92 -3.98 -4.94 8.87
N LEU A 93 -5.27 -5.30 8.96
CA LEU A 93 -6.13 -5.54 7.80
C LEU A 93 -7.21 -4.48 7.63
N LEU A 94 -7.52 -4.17 6.37
CA LEU A 94 -8.82 -3.65 5.95
C LEU A 94 -9.56 -4.68 5.11
N THR A 95 -10.88 -4.80 5.29
CA THR A 95 -11.74 -5.64 4.45
C THR A 95 -12.95 -4.89 3.93
N PHE A 96 -13.52 -5.41 2.85
CA PHE A 96 -14.68 -4.85 2.18
C PHE A 96 -15.88 -5.81 2.16
N GLY A 97 -17.10 -5.27 2.29
CA GLY A 97 -18.33 -6.07 2.31
C GLY A 97 -18.61 -6.82 3.63
N GLY A 98 -17.65 -6.84 4.56
CA GLY A 98 -17.79 -7.38 5.90
C GLY A 98 -16.45 -7.35 6.65
N GLY A 99 -16.49 -7.34 7.98
CA GLY A 99 -15.29 -7.47 8.81
C GLY A 99 -14.78 -8.91 8.91
N THR A 100 -13.50 -9.07 9.22
CA THR A 100 -12.93 -10.38 9.60
C THR A 100 -13.41 -10.76 11.00
N THR A 101 -14.37 -11.68 11.11
CA THR A 101 -15.00 -12.05 12.39
C THR A 101 -14.45 -13.34 13.00
N ASN A 102 -13.30 -13.84 12.55
CA ASN A 102 -12.74 -15.11 13.01
C ASN A 102 -11.54 -14.86 13.94
N ASN A 103 -11.48 -15.61 15.04
CA ASN A 103 -10.37 -15.69 15.99
C ASN A 103 -9.08 -16.31 15.41
N ASN A 104 -9.10 -16.76 14.15
CA ASN A 104 -7.90 -17.13 13.39
C ASN A 104 -7.25 -15.93 12.65
N ASN A 105 -7.74 -14.70 12.87
CA ASN A 105 -7.14 -13.49 12.30
C ASN A 105 -5.68 -13.26 12.76
N ALA A 106 -5.25 -13.91 13.84
CA ALA A 106 -3.86 -14.00 14.28
C ALA A 106 -2.93 -14.74 13.29
N ASN A 107 -3.46 -15.71 12.52
CA ASN A 107 -2.64 -16.47 11.57
C ASN A 107 -2.64 -15.75 10.23
N ASN A 108 -1.49 -15.20 9.84
CA ASN A 108 -1.28 -14.69 8.50
C ASN A 108 -1.12 -15.84 7.49
N TYR A 109 -1.40 -15.55 6.22
CA TYR A 109 -1.26 -16.50 5.12
C TYR A 109 -0.68 -15.77 3.90
N ALA A 110 -0.05 -16.51 2.99
CA ALA A 110 0.21 -16.00 1.65
C ALA A 110 -1.11 -15.61 0.97
N LEU A 111 -1.13 -14.46 0.28
CA LEU A 111 -2.37 -13.90 -0.25
C LEU A 111 -2.97 -14.71 -1.41
N GLY A 112 -2.18 -15.58 -2.05
CA GLY A 112 -2.64 -16.53 -3.05
C GLY A 112 -3.23 -17.81 -2.48
N ASP A 113 -3.09 -18.07 -1.18
CA ASP A 113 -3.51 -19.33 -0.59
C ASP A 113 -5.01 -19.34 -0.23
N TYR A 114 -5.54 -20.56 -0.08
CA TYR A 114 -6.87 -20.78 0.44
C TYR A 114 -6.93 -20.42 1.93
N MET A 115 -7.86 -19.53 2.31
CA MET A 115 -8.08 -19.12 3.70
C MET A 115 -9.46 -19.62 4.14
N ASN A 116 -9.52 -20.33 5.27
CA ASN A 116 -10.78 -20.91 5.77
C ASN A 116 -11.63 -19.94 6.61
N PHE A 117 -11.23 -18.67 6.72
CA PHE A 117 -11.80 -17.71 7.67
C PHE A 117 -12.08 -16.30 7.12
N SER A 118 -11.60 -15.98 5.91
CA SER A 118 -11.99 -14.75 5.21
C SER A 118 -12.11 -15.00 3.72
N THR A 119 -13.31 -14.72 3.21
CA THR A 119 -13.61 -14.67 1.77
C THR A 119 -13.78 -13.24 1.29
N GLN A 120 -13.59 -12.24 2.15
CA GLN A 120 -13.72 -10.84 1.75
C GLN A 120 -12.47 -10.39 0.97
N PRO A 121 -12.63 -9.43 0.04
CA PRO A 121 -11.50 -8.66 -0.46
C PRO A 121 -10.82 -7.95 0.71
N MET A 122 -9.49 -7.97 0.72
CA MET A 122 -8.70 -7.43 1.83
C MET A 122 -7.45 -6.70 1.37
N ILE A 123 -7.05 -5.75 2.21
CA ILE A 123 -5.80 -5.00 2.15
C ILE A 123 -5.03 -5.33 3.42
N ALA A 124 -3.84 -5.90 3.26
CA ALA A 124 -2.93 -6.27 4.34
C ALA A 124 -1.75 -5.31 4.34
N ALA A 125 -1.79 -4.33 5.24
CA ALA A 125 -0.74 -3.32 5.35
C ALA A 125 0.54 -3.89 5.99
N ALA A 126 0.34 -4.66 7.06
CA ALA A 126 1.30 -5.55 7.69
C ALA A 126 0.48 -6.56 8.49
N TRP A 127 -0.22 -7.47 7.81
CA TRP A 127 -1.13 -8.38 8.49
C TRP A 127 -0.35 -9.39 9.33
N ASP A 128 -0.58 -9.31 10.63
CA ASP A 128 0.00 -10.20 11.61
C ASP A 128 -0.82 -10.15 12.92
N ASP A 129 -0.47 -11.01 13.88
CA ASP A 129 -1.09 -11.06 15.22
C ASP A 129 -0.70 -9.83 16.08
N TRP A 130 -1.25 -8.66 15.75
CA TRP A 130 -1.03 -7.40 16.48
C TRP A 130 -2.12 -7.14 17.50
N THR A 131 -1.72 -6.66 18.67
CA THR A 131 -2.63 -6.29 19.75
C THR A 131 -2.43 -4.83 20.19
N THR A 132 -3.54 -4.24 20.65
CA THR A 132 -3.62 -2.89 21.23
C THR A 132 -3.92 -2.93 22.73
N THR A 133 -3.46 -3.97 23.42
CA THR A 133 -3.71 -4.21 24.85
C THR A 133 -2.60 -3.67 25.77
N TYR A 134 -1.51 -3.14 25.21
CA TYR A 134 -0.32 -2.80 25.97
C TYR A 134 -0.18 -1.30 26.14
N SER A 135 -0.58 -0.84 27.33
CA SER A 135 -0.53 0.54 27.81
C SER A 135 -1.39 1.48 26.96
N GLY A 136 -2.35 2.19 27.56
CA GLY A 136 -3.38 3.00 26.88
C GLY A 136 -2.92 4.10 25.92
N THR A 137 -1.64 4.11 25.59
CA THR A 137 -0.97 4.67 24.42
C THR A 137 -1.11 3.84 23.12
N ASP A 138 -1.83 2.73 23.16
CA ASP A 138 -2.35 1.93 22.05
C ASP A 138 -3.24 2.57 21.00
N GLY A 139 -3.26 2.14 19.74
CA GLY A 139 -4.58 2.03 19.08
C GLY A 139 -4.59 1.95 17.57
N VAL A 140 -5.80 1.74 17.04
CA VAL A 140 -6.09 1.88 15.62
C VAL A 140 -6.95 3.10 15.40
N TYR A 141 -6.51 3.96 14.48
CA TYR A 141 -7.10 5.26 14.17
C TYR A 141 -7.47 5.34 12.70
N TYR A 142 -8.48 6.12 12.36
CA TYR A 142 -8.74 6.49 10.98
C TYR A 142 -9.10 7.97 10.82
N ALA A 143 -8.88 8.50 9.63
CA ALA A 143 -9.39 9.79 9.20
C ALA A 143 -9.64 9.81 7.69
N THR A 144 -10.69 10.51 7.27
CA THR A 144 -10.85 10.92 5.86
C THR A 144 -10.50 12.40 5.75
N GLN A 145 -9.58 12.74 4.86
CA GLN A 145 -9.09 14.10 4.67
C GLN A 145 -8.99 14.48 3.18
N GLY A 146 -8.80 15.77 2.91
CA GLY A 146 -8.70 16.31 1.55
C GLY A 146 -10.04 16.79 0.97
N ASN A 147 -10.00 17.28 -0.27
CA ASN A 147 -11.16 17.78 -0.99
C ASN A 147 -11.80 16.69 -1.84
N ALA A 148 -13.12 16.77 -2.06
CA ALA A 148 -13.83 15.82 -2.94
C ALA A 148 -13.17 15.71 -4.32
N GLY A 149 -13.03 14.47 -4.81
CA GLY A 149 -12.26 14.11 -6.00
C GLY A 149 -10.75 13.89 -5.75
N SER A 150 -10.28 14.08 -4.51
CA SER A 150 -8.87 13.98 -4.11
C SER A 150 -8.69 13.62 -2.62
N LYS A 151 -9.72 13.04 -1.99
CA LYS A 151 -9.64 12.62 -0.59
C LYS A 151 -8.67 11.44 -0.41
N SER A 152 -8.19 11.31 0.82
CA SER A 152 -7.51 10.11 1.30
C SER A 152 -8.22 9.58 2.54
N PHE A 153 -8.41 8.26 2.60
CA PHE A 153 -8.81 7.55 3.81
C PHE A 153 -7.57 6.91 4.41
N VAL A 154 -7.16 7.36 5.59
CA VAL A 154 -5.95 6.92 6.30
C VAL A 154 -6.36 6.04 7.46
N VAL A 155 -5.67 4.92 7.64
CA VAL A 155 -5.75 4.06 8.81
C VAL A 155 -4.36 3.92 9.41
N GLU A 156 -4.21 4.24 10.69
CA GLU A 156 -2.96 4.13 11.44
C GLU A 156 -3.10 3.05 12.51
N TRP A 157 -2.20 2.06 12.50
CA TRP A 157 -1.97 1.15 13.62
C TRP A 157 -0.79 1.71 14.40
N ARG A 158 -1.09 2.30 15.56
CA ARG A 158 -0.12 3.05 16.35
C ARG A 158 0.28 2.28 17.59
N ASN A 159 1.60 2.19 17.78
CA ASN A 159 2.23 1.53 18.90
C ASN A 159 1.68 0.11 19.17
N THR A 160 1.28 -0.61 18.12
CA THR A 160 0.74 -1.96 18.27
C THR A 160 1.88 -2.93 18.58
N LYS A 161 1.61 -3.95 19.37
CA LYS A 161 2.61 -4.96 19.71
C LYS A 161 2.25 -6.29 19.13
N LYS A 162 3.27 -7.10 18.83
CA LYS A 162 3.07 -8.51 18.53
C LYS A 162 2.43 -9.17 19.75
N TYR A 163 1.31 -9.87 19.55
CA TYR A 163 0.65 -10.61 20.61
C TYR A 163 1.59 -11.66 21.19
N ASP A 164 1.47 -11.87 22.50
CA ASP A 164 2.20 -12.87 23.24
C ASP A 164 1.38 -13.27 24.48
N THR A 165 1.25 -14.57 24.69
CA THR A 165 0.57 -15.12 25.87
C THR A 165 1.44 -15.07 27.13
N ALA A 166 2.76 -14.92 26.97
CA ALA A 166 3.66 -14.71 28.08
C ALA A 166 3.56 -13.26 28.55
N SER A 167 3.33 -13.06 29.85
CA SER A 167 3.16 -11.76 30.52
C SER A 167 4.35 -10.79 30.43
N ASN A 168 5.36 -11.09 29.61
CA ASN A 168 6.64 -10.40 29.49
C ASN A 168 7.04 -10.14 28.03
N SER A 169 6.08 -9.89 27.14
CA SER A 169 6.38 -9.52 25.76
C SER A 169 7.23 -8.25 25.71
N ASN A 170 8.54 -8.46 25.55
CA ASN A 170 9.53 -7.42 25.39
C ASN A 170 9.59 -6.93 23.95
N SER A 171 8.59 -7.27 23.12
CA SER A 171 8.48 -6.72 21.77
C SER A 171 8.29 -5.21 21.89
N SER A 172 9.13 -4.50 21.15
CA SER A 172 8.94 -3.08 20.89
C SER A 172 7.68 -2.92 20.04
N PRO A 173 6.91 -1.84 20.28
CA PRO A 173 5.73 -1.57 19.49
C PRO A 173 6.12 -1.14 18.07
N VAL A 174 5.24 -1.39 17.10
CA VAL A 174 5.38 -0.95 15.72
C VAL A 174 4.31 0.07 15.38
N THR A 175 4.57 0.89 14.36
CA THR A 175 3.64 1.91 13.88
C THR A 175 3.67 1.98 12.35
N PHE A 176 2.51 1.76 11.75
CA PHE A 176 2.35 1.72 10.29
C PHE A 176 0.95 2.19 9.87
N GLU A 177 0.80 2.55 8.60
CA GLU A 177 -0.45 3.04 8.04
C GLU A 177 -0.81 2.39 6.70
N ALA A 178 -2.09 2.44 6.37
CA ALA A 178 -2.62 2.24 5.04
C ALA A 178 -3.43 3.46 4.60
N VAL A 179 -3.24 3.89 3.35
CA VAL A 179 -3.95 5.03 2.76
C VAL A 179 -4.64 4.61 1.47
N LEU A 180 -5.94 4.88 1.36
CA LEU A 180 -6.73 4.72 0.15
C LEU A 180 -6.95 6.09 -0.49
N TYR A 181 -6.65 6.24 -1.78
CA TYR A 181 -6.80 7.51 -2.48
C TYR A 181 -8.04 7.54 -3.39
N GLU A 182 -8.88 8.56 -3.22
CA GLU A 182 -10.01 8.86 -4.09
C GLU A 182 -9.52 9.14 -5.53
N GLY A 183 -10.29 8.67 -6.52
CA GLY A 183 -10.04 8.94 -7.94
C GLY A 183 -8.97 8.04 -8.57
N SER A 184 -7.80 7.88 -7.93
CA SER A 184 -6.75 6.98 -8.43
C SER A 184 -6.97 5.52 -8.06
N ASN A 185 -7.68 5.27 -6.95
CA ASN A 185 -7.82 3.96 -6.32
C ASN A 185 -6.48 3.32 -5.94
N ALA A 186 -5.42 4.12 -5.80
CA ALA A 186 -4.14 3.67 -5.30
C ALA A 186 -4.22 3.40 -3.79
N ILE A 187 -3.34 2.52 -3.33
CA ILE A 187 -3.18 2.13 -1.94
C ILE A 187 -1.73 2.38 -1.57
N LEU A 188 -1.48 3.10 -0.47
CA LEU A 188 -0.15 3.30 0.06
C LEU A 188 -0.04 2.61 1.41
N PHE A 189 1.02 1.85 1.61
CA PHE A 189 1.45 1.42 2.93
C PHE A 189 2.64 2.26 3.35
N SER A 190 2.68 2.73 4.59
CA SER A 190 3.84 3.43 5.13
C SER A 190 4.21 2.88 6.48
N TYR A 191 5.51 2.71 6.70
CA TYR A 191 6.07 2.06 7.87
C TYR A 191 6.92 3.08 8.63
N LEU A 192 6.44 3.57 9.77
CA LEU A 192 7.19 4.52 10.59
C LEU A 192 8.24 3.79 11.43
N ASP A 193 7.83 2.69 12.06
CA ASP A 193 8.67 1.81 12.89
C ASP A 193 8.15 0.38 12.75
N MET A 194 9.01 -0.53 12.33
CA MET A 194 8.72 -1.95 12.16
C MET A 194 9.72 -2.84 12.91
N GLU A 195 10.44 -2.32 13.90
CA GLU A 195 11.41 -3.10 14.68
C GLU A 195 10.79 -3.59 15.99
N THR A 196 10.30 -4.83 16.00
CA THR A 196 9.76 -5.44 17.23
C THR A 196 10.87 -5.95 18.15
N GLY A 197 12.01 -6.35 17.57
CA GLY A 197 12.96 -7.27 18.19
C GLY A 197 12.39 -8.68 18.38
N GLY A 198 13.26 -9.61 18.79
CA GLY A 198 12.90 -11.00 19.09
C GLY A 198 13.26 -11.42 20.50
N SER A 199 12.67 -12.51 20.97
CA SER A 199 13.02 -13.15 22.25
C SER A 199 13.10 -14.67 22.11
N SER A 200 13.47 -15.37 23.18
CA SER A 200 13.46 -16.83 23.21
C SER A 200 12.06 -17.44 23.18
N VAL A 201 11.00 -16.65 23.44
CA VAL A 201 9.61 -17.12 23.52
C VAL A 201 8.73 -16.61 22.37
N ASN A 202 9.12 -15.52 21.72
CA ASN A 202 8.41 -14.95 20.58
C ASN A 202 9.42 -14.68 19.45
N PRO A 203 9.25 -15.26 18.24
CA PRO A 203 10.12 -14.98 17.11
C PRO A 203 10.14 -13.48 16.82
N ASP A 204 11.27 -13.04 16.29
CA ASP A 204 11.42 -11.67 15.84
C ASP A 204 10.46 -11.40 14.69
N ALA A 205 9.50 -10.49 14.89
CA ALA A 205 8.53 -10.04 13.88
C ALA A 205 9.03 -8.78 13.15
N SER A 206 10.27 -8.34 13.42
CA SER A 206 10.82 -7.11 12.86
C SER A 206 10.78 -7.14 11.35
N ARG A 207 10.49 -5.98 10.76
CA ARG A 207 10.43 -5.75 9.32
C ARG A 207 9.45 -6.67 8.59
N GLY A 208 8.44 -7.19 9.29
CA GLY A 208 7.44 -8.10 8.72
C GLY A 208 7.90 -9.55 8.59
N ALA A 209 8.88 -9.99 9.39
CA ALA A 209 9.38 -11.37 9.40
C ALA A 209 8.29 -12.45 9.55
N THR A 210 7.15 -12.12 10.16
CA THR A 210 5.98 -12.98 10.35
C THR A 210 4.71 -12.36 9.77
N ALA A 211 4.82 -11.28 9.00
CA ALA A 211 3.68 -10.54 8.50
C ALA A 211 3.44 -10.82 7.01
N THR A 212 2.17 -10.67 6.60
CA THR A 212 1.79 -10.62 5.18
C THR A 212 1.49 -9.19 4.76
N THR A 213 2.05 -8.74 3.64
CA THR A 213 1.75 -7.42 3.04
C THR A 213 1.26 -7.57 1.62
N GLY A 214 0.19 -6.87 1.28
CA GLY A 214 -0.35 -6.83 -0.07
C GLY A 214 -1.87 -6.67 -0.11
N ILE A 215 -2.48 -7.11 -1.20
CA ILE A 215 -3.91 -7.00 -1.45
C ILE A 215 -4.44 -8.29 -2.08
N ARG A 216 -5.71 -8.63 -1.83
CA ARG A 216 -6.37 -9.73 -2.51
C ARG A 216 -7.88 -9.53 -2.65
N ASP A 217 -8.43 -10.14 -3.69
CA ASP A 217 -9.85 -10.19 -3.95
C ASP A 217 -10.52 -11.34 -3.17
N VAL A 218 -11.85 -11.37 -3.22
CA VAL A 218 -12.63 -12.56 -2.86
C VAL A 218 -12.13 -13.78 -3.63
N ASN A 219 -11.91 -14.88 -2.91
CA ASN A 219 -11.46 -16.16 -3.46
C ASN A 219 -10.20 -16.06 -4.34
N ALA A 220 -9.22 -15.23 -3.94
CA ALA A 220 -7.95 -15.05 -4.65
C ALA A 220 -7.23 -16.36 -5.03
N TYR A 221 -7.35 -17.39 -4.20
CA TYR A 221 -6.81 -18.73 -4.45
C TYR A 221 -7.37 -19.41 -5.71
N ALA A 222 -8.59 -19.02 -6.13
CA ALA A 222 -9.28 -19.60 -7.28
C ALA A 222 -9.16 -18.73 -8.53
N ASN A 223 -9.24 -17.40 -8.41
CA ASN A 223 -9.23 -16.47 -9.54
C ASN A 223 -7.84 -15.87 -9.83
N GLY A 224 -6.86 -16.01 -8.93
CA GLY A 224 -5.53 -15.42 -9.05
C GLY A 224 -5.50 -13.89 -8.83
N ASN A 225 -6.58 -13.29 -8.32
CA ASN A 225 -6.68 -11.86 -8.10
C ASN A 225 -6.10 -11.49 -6.74
N TYR A 226 -4.78 -11.33 -6.69
CA TYR A 226 -4.05 -10.79 -5.55
C TYR A 226 -2.80 -10.05 -6.00
N LEU A 227 -2.17 -9.32 -5.09
CA LEU A 227 -0.79 -8.87 -5.21
C LEU A 227 -0.17 -9.04 -3.83
N GLN A 228 0.85 -9.89 -3.74
CA GLN A 228 1.64 -10.06 -2.51
C GLN A 228 2.93 -9.26 -2.65
N TRP A 229 3.15 -8.34 -1.73
CA TRP A 229 4.43 -7.63 -1.59
C TRP A 229 5.41 -8.49 -0.80
N SER A 230 4.97 -9.03 0.33
CA SER A 230 5.77 -9.90 1.20
C SER A 230 4.87 -10.85 1.99
N HIS A 231 5.46 -11.97 2.41
CA HIS A 231 4.89 -12.90 3.38
C HIS A 231 6.06 -13.55 4.10
N ASP A 232 6.08 -13.43 5.42
CA ASP A 232 7.12 -13.95 6.31
C ASP A 232 8.54 -13.53 5.89
N GLN A 233 8.71 -12.23 5.63
CA GLN A 233 9.94 -11.66 5.07
C GLN A 233 10.28 -10.31 5.71
N MET A 234 11.55 -10.17 6.13
CA MET A 234 12.11 -8.96 6.73
C MET A 234 12.40 -7.85 5.69
N VAL A 235 11.35 -7.30 5.07
CA VAL A 235 11.47 -6.30 3.99
C VAL A 235 10.73 -4.98 4.26
N LEU A 236 9.95 -4.89 5.34
CA LEU A 236 9.23 -3.68 5.73
C LEU A 236 10.15 -2.79 6.57
N LEU A 237 10.94 -1.96 5.91
CA LEU A 237 11.94 -1.11 6.59
C LEU A 237 11.29 0.15 7.18
N ASP A 238 11.82 0.62 8.29
CA ASP A 238 11.43 1.91 8.87
C ASP A 238 11.59 3.05 7.86
N HIS A 239 10.68 4.02 7.94
CA HIS A 239 10.65 5.19 7.08
C HIS A 239 10.64 4.83 5.58
N THR A 240 9.88 3.79 5.22
CA THR A 240 9.61 3.43 3.82
C THR A 240 8.11 3.36 3.56
N SER A 241 7.76 3.53 2.29
CA SER A 241 6.38 3.38 1.83
C SER A 241 6.33 2.49 0.59
N VAL A 242 5.27 1.70 0.47
CA VAL A 242 4.96 0.87 -0.69
C VAL A 242 3.69 1.39 -1.34
N LEU A 243 3.78 1.80 -2.60
CA LEU A 243 2.63 2.25 -3.38
C LEU A 243 2.13 1.12 -4.27
N ILE A 244 0.86 0.77 -4.10
CA ILE A 244 0.11 -0.17 -4.94
C ILE A 244 -0.84 0.62 -5.83
N THR A 245 -0.74 0.42 -7.14
CA THR A 245 -1.57 1.10 -8.14
C THR A 245 -2.32 0.08 -9.00
N PRO A 246 -3.63 0.29 -9.25
CA PRO A 246 -4.33 -0.46 -10.29
C PRO A 246 -3.66 -0.24 -11.65
N VAL A 247 -3.48 -1.31 -12.41
CA VAL A 247 -3.07 -1.25 -13.82
C VAL A 247 -4.33 -1.01 -14.64
N PRO A 248 -4.44 0.08 -15.40
CA PRO A 248 -5.60 0.32 -16.25
C PRO A 248 -5.76 -0.85 -17.25
N GLU A 249 -6.98 -1.35 -17.43
CA GLU A 249 -7.21 -2.45 -18.36
C GLU A 249 -6.77 -2.10 -19.78
N ALA A 250 -6.32 -3.12 -20.54
CA ALA A 250 -5.75 -2.98 -21.88
C ALA A 250 -6.67 -2.20 -22.85
N ASP A 251 -8.00 -2.28 -22.66
CA ASP A 251 -8.97 -1.56 -23.48
C ASP A 251 -8.92 -0.04 -23.31
N THR A 252 -8.49 0.47 -22.14
CA THR A 252 -8.29 1.90 -21.90
C THR A 252 -7.11 2.42 -22.74
N TYR A 253 -6.03 1.64 -22.83
CA TYR A 253 -4.89 1.97 -23.68
C TYR A 253 -5.21 1.80 -25.17
N ALA A 254 -5.97 0.76 -25.54
CA ALA A 254 -6.40 0.54 -26.92
C ALA A 254 -7.32 1.67 -27.42
N LEU A 255 -8.27 2.14 -26.59
CA LEU A 255 -9.14 3.28 -26.90
C LEU A 255 -8.38 4.61 -26.92
N MET A 256 -7.40 4.82 -26.04
CA MET A 256 -6.53 5.99 -26.07
C MET A 256 -5.64 6.03 -27.32
N LEU A 257 -5.07 4.88 -27.72
CA LEU A 257 -4.28 4.74 -28.94
C LEU A 257 -5.14 4.86 -30.21
N LEU A 258 -6.34 4.29 -30.24
CA LEU A 258 -7.31 4.46 -31.34
C LEU A 258 -7.79 5.91 -31.46
N GLY A 259 -8.00 6.61 -30.34
CA GLY A 259 -8.37 8.03 -30.31
C GLY A 259 -7.30 8.94 -30.90
N ILE A 260 -6.02 8.70 -30.61
CA ILE A 260 -4.89 9.42 -31.23
C ILE A 260 -4.78 9.07 -32.72
N GLY A 261 -5.01 7.80 -33.09
CA GLY A 261 -4.98 7.33 -34.49
C GLY A 261 -6.04 7.99 -35.38
N LEU A 262 -7.26 8.18 -34.89
CA LEU A 262 -8.37 8.80 -35.65
C LEU A 262 -8.16 10.31 -35.91
N VAL A 263 -7.50 11.03 -35.00
CA VAL A 263 -7.15 12.46 -35.22
C VAL A 263 -6.07 12.60 -36.32
N GLY A 264 -5.16 11.63 -36.45
CA GLY A 264 -4.15 11.61 -37.50
C GLY A 264 -4.70 11.37 -38.92
N LEU A 265 -5.82 10.65 -39.06
CA LEU A 265 -6.42 10.32 -40.36
C LEU A 265 -7.38 11.39 -40.91
N ALA A 266 -7.83 12.34 -40.09
CA ALA A 266 -8.83 13.34 -40.50
C ALA A 266 -8.29 14.53 -41.32
N THR A 267 -6.97 14.68 -41.52
CA THR A 267 -6.39 15.90 -42.13
C THR A 267 -5.84 15.76 -43.55
N ARG A 268 -6.15 14.69 -44.30
CA ARG A 268 -5.65 14.55 -45.69
C ARG A 268 -6.72 14.26 -46.74
N ARG A 269 -7.67 15.18 -46.91
CA ARG A 269 -8.41 15.31 -48.18
C ARG A 269 -7.81 16.46 -49.00
N ARG A 270 -6.84 16.16 -49.87
CA ARG A 270 -6.43 17.07 -50.95
C ARG A 270 -7.38 16.89 -52.13
N HIS A 271 -8.03 17.98 -52.52
CA HIS A 271 -8.92 18.11 -53.67
C HIS A 271 -8.28 17.64 -54.99
N PRO A 272 -9.02 16.95 -55.88
CA PRO A 272 -8.57 16.72 -57.25
C PRO A 272 -8.76 17.98 -58.11
N ARG A 273 -7.71 18.39 -58.84
CA ARG A 273 -7.81 19.37 -59.93
C ARG A 273 -7.92 18.64 -61.27
N ASN A 274 -9.04 18.85 -61.95
CA ASN A 274 -9.25 18.52 -63.35
C ASN A 274 -8.80 19.66 -64.29
N ALA A 275 -8.66 19.30 -65.57
CA ALA A 275 -8.48 20.12 -66.79
C ALA A 275 -7.02 20.40 -67.21
N ASN A 276 -6.60 20.31 -68.48
CA ASN A 276 -7.32 20.17 -69.75
C ASN A 276 -6.39 19.61 -70.85
N LEU A 277 -6.96 18.83 -71.77
CA LEU A 277 -6.38 18.51 -73.08
C LEU A 277 -6.51 19.73 -74.01
N GLY A 278 -5.42 20.15 -74.63
CA GLY A 278 -5.40 21.17 -75.69
C GLY A 278 -4.80 20.60 -76.98
N LEU A 279 -5.61 20.59 -78.03
CA LEU A 279 -5.24 20.33 -79.43
C LEU A 279 -4.37 21.47 -79.97
N THR A 280 -3.25 21.13 -80.62
CA THR A 280 -2.87 21.47 -82.01
C THR A 280 -1.66 20.65 -82.40
#